data_AF-A0A382GE48-F1
#
_entry.id   AF-A0A382GE48-F1
#
_cell.length_a   1.000
_cell.length_b   1.000
_cell.length_c   1.000
_cell.angle_alpha   90.00
_cell.angle_beta   90.00
_cell.angle_gamma   90.00
#
_symmetry.space_group_name_H-M   'P 1'
#
loop_
_entity.id
_entity.type
_entity.pdbx_description
1 polymer ?
#
loop_
_entity_poly.entity_id
_entity_poly.type
_entity_poly.pdbx_seq_one_letter_code
_entity_poly.pdbx_strand_id
1 'polypeptide(L)'
;MVILNHRNASGVLDEDQPCPRKVKMIDKTDYAKTAQKAANDGMETFLNWGKAAIDNTFSMYEQGIAAQESNIAEARKQFQELESNLTQKWNNQKQQFKSMAMELSEAYWPESKQLMEKAEKLYQDNINQVVSKNREMLESNIDRSIESTLNIEKEWVSQLRENYTHGAEKLRKQFDTLMSQAAKEAAKK
;
A
#
# COMPACT_ATOMS: atom_id res chain seq x y z
N MET A 1 54.28 -75.96 47.57
CA MET A 1 53.85 -77.27 48.09
C MET A 1 52.33 -77.23 48.21
N VAL A 2 51.65 -77.99 47.35
CA VAL A 2 50.19 -78.15 47.24
C VAL A 2 49.73 -79.11 48.34
N ILE A 3 48.58 -78.87 49.01
CA ILE A 3 47.43 -79.79 49.17
C ILE A 3 46.14 -78.98 49.44
N LEU A 4 45.10 -79.36 48.70
CA LEU A 4 43.70 -78.89 48.65
C LEU A 4 42.86 -79.28 49.88
N ASN A 5 41.72 -78.60 50.11
CA ASN A 5 40.43 -79.31 50.20
C ASN A 5 39.19 -78.42 49.97
N HIS A 6 38.30 -78.95 49.13
CA HIS A 6 37.01 -78.44 48.67
C HIS A 6 35.89 -78.45 49.73
N ARG A 7 34.90 -77.55 49.59
CA ARG A 7 33.50 -77.93 49.26
C ARG A 7 32.63 -76.73 48.88
N ASN A 8 31.87 -76.92 47.80
CA ASN A 8 30.84 -76.05 47.24
C ASN A 8 29.63 -75.87 48.16
N ALA A 9 28.97 -74.71 48.08
CA ALA A 9 27.51 -74.63 48.07
C ALA A 9 27.05 -73.37 47.33
N SER A 10 26.43 -73.61 46.17
CA SER A 10 25.72 -72.63 45.33
C SER A 10 24.53 -72.00 46.06
N GLY A 11 24.20 -70.76 45.71
CA GLY A 11 22.96 -70.10 46.16
C GLY A 11 22.90 -68.65 45.71
N VAL A 12 22.75 -68.43 44.41
CA VAL A 12 22.31 -67.15 43.84
C VAL A 12 20.87 -66.91 44.26
N LEU A 13 20.54 -65.67 44.65
CA LEU A 13 19.32 -64.90 44.36
C LEU A 13 19.20 -63.78 45.41
N ASP A 14 19.68 -62.57 45.10
CA ASP A 14 19.17 -61.36 45.76
C ASP A 14 18.27 -60.64 44.75
N GLU A 15 17.01 -60.53 45.15
CA GLU A 15 15.88 -60.06 44.37
C GLU A 15 16.05 -58.60 43.92
N ASP A 16 15.82 -58.35 42.64
CA ASP A 16 15.55 -57.02 42.09
C ASP A 16 14.35 -56.41 42.84
N GLN A 17 14.60 -55.47 43.75
CA GLN A 17 13.55 -54.58 44.25
C GLN A 17 13.20 -53.57 43.15
N PRO A 18 11.97 -53.60 42.58
CA PRO A 18 11.56 -52.58 41.64
C PRO A 18 11.26 -51.32 42.44
N CYS A 19 12.17 -50.34 42.35
CA CYS A 19 11.94 -48.99 42.84
C CYS A 19 10.72 -48.42 42.09
N PRO A 20 9.56 -48.15 42.72
CA PRO A 20 8.41 -47.66 42.00
C PRO A 20 8.67 -46.20 41.64
N ARG A 21 9.24 -45.94 40.46
CA ARG A 21 9.11 -44.63 39.82
C ARG A 21 7.62 -44.42 39.61
N LYS A 22 7.01 -43.57 40.45
CA LYS A 22 5.74 -42.91 40.12
C LYS A 22 5.99 -42.06 38.88
N VAL A 23 5.92 -42.68 37.71
CA VAL A 23 5.69 -41.96 36.47
C VAL A 23 4.32 -41.34 36.65
N LYS A 24 4.26 -40.02 36.91
CA LYS A 24 3.04 -39.27 36.70
C LYS A 24 2.70 -39.50 35.23
N MET A 25 1.77 -40.42 34.94
CA MET A 25 1.15 -40.44 33.63
C MET A 25 0.59 -39.04 33.47
N ILE A 26 1.18 -38.27 32.55
CA ILE A 26 0.54 -37.06 32.08
C ILE A 26 -0.80 -37.55 31.56
N ASP A 27 -1.86 -37.17 32.25
CA ASP A 27 -3.21 -37.50 31.85
C ASP A 27 -3.35 -37.05 30.38
N LYS A 28 -3.84 -37.92 29.50
CA LYS A 28 -4.05 -37.59 28.08
C LYS A 28 -4.86 -36.30 27.94
N THR A 29 -5.68 -36.00 28.93
CA THR A 29 -6.45 -34.77 29.09
C THR A 29 -5.57 -33.51 29.23
N ASP A 30 -4.47 -33.57 29.99
CA ASP A 30 -3.54 -32.44 30.17
C ASP A 30 -2.68 -32.20 28.94
N TYR A 31 -2.29 -33.28 28.25
CA TYR A 31 -1.61 -33.19 26.96
C TYR A 31 -2.49 -32.54 25.89
N ALA A 32 -3.76 -32.96 25.78
CA ALA A 32 -4.71 -32.39 24.83
C ALA A 32 -4.99 -30.90 25.09
N LYS A 33 -5.13 -30.48 26.36
CA LYS A 33 -5.29 -29.06 26.73
C LYS A 33 -4.07 -28.23 26.36
N THR A 34 -2.87 -28.75 26.60
CA THR A 34 -1.61 -28.06 26.27
C THR A 34 -1.43 -27.91 24.76
N ALA A 35 -1.75 -28.96 23.99
CA ALA A 35 -1.73 -28.93 22.54
C ALA A 35 -2.77 -27.95 21.96
N GLN A 36 -3.98 -27.93 22.52
CA GLN A 36 -5.04 -26.99 22.13
C GLN A 36 -4.64 -25.54 22.40
N LYS A 37 -4.02 -25.28 23.56
CA LYS A 37 -3.48 -23.96 23.89
C LYS A 37 -2.39 -23.55 22.89
N ALA A 38 -1.40 -24.41 22.64
CA ALA A 38 -0.32 -24.11 21.69
C ALA A 38 -0.85 -23.83 20.27
N ALA A 39 -1.88 -24.56 19.83
CA ALA A 39 -2.52 -24.32 18.55
C ALA A 39 -3.22 -22.95 18.50
N ASN A 40 -3.96 -22.57 19.54
CA ASN A 40 -4.60 -21.25 19.64
C ASN A 40 -3.57 -20.12 19.66
N ASP A 41 -2.53 -20.22 20.49
CA ASP A 41 -1.46 -19.24 20.59
C ASP A 41 -0.72 -19.08 19.24
N GLY A 42 -0.51 -20.19 18.54
CA GLY A 42 0.08 -20.21 17.19
C GLY A 42 -0.80 -19.53 16.14
N MET A 43 -2.11 -19.79 16.16
CA MET A 43 -3.06 -19.15 15.25
C MET A 43 -3.17 -17.64 15.51
N GLU A 44 -3.21 -17.22 16.77
CA GLU A 44 -3.20 -15.80 17.14
C GLU A 44 -1.92 -15.11 16.66
N THR A 45 -0.76 -15.73 16.88
CA THR A 45 0.53 -15.22 16.42
C THR A 45 0.54 -15.09 14.88
N PHE A 46 0.08 -16.11 14.17
CA PHE A 46 0.01 -16.11 12.71
C PHE A 46 -0.88 -14.97 12.17
N LEU A 47 -2.08 -14.80 12.73
CA LEU A 47 -3.00 -13.74 12.32
C LEU A 47 -2.44 -12.34 12.65
N ASN A 48 -1.79 -12.18 13.80
CA ASN A 48 -1.17 -10.92 14.19
C ASN A 48 -0.01 -10.54 13.25
N TRP A 49 0.84 -11.51 12.88
CA TRP A 49 1.90 -11.29 11.90
C TRP A 49 1.35 -10.97 10.51
N GLY A 50 0.33 -11.69 10.07
CA GLY A 50 -0.36 -11.43 8.80
C GLY A 50 -0.94 -10.01 8.77
N LYS A 51 -1.65 -9.61 9.83
CA LYS A 51 -2.19 -8.26 9.98
C LYS A 51 -1.10 -7.19 9.94
N ALA A 52 -0.03 -7.34 10.73
CA ALA A 52 1.06 -6.37 10.78
C ALA A 52 1.77 -6.21 9.43
N ALA A 53 2.04 -7.32 8.73
CA ALA A 53 2.64 -7.29 7.40
C ALA A 53 1.76 -6.52 6.40
N ILE A 54 0.45 -6.74 6.45
CA ILE A 54 -0.50 -6.15 5.51
C ILE A 54 -0.82 -4.69 5.82
N ASP A 55 -0.95 -4.34 7.10
CA ASP A 55 -1.07 -2.94 7.51
C ASP A 55 0.17 -2.15 7.06
N ASN A 56 1.37 -2.74 7.17
CA ASN A 56 2.59 -2.12 6.64
C ASN A 56 2.55 -1.96 5.11
N THR A 57 2.16 -3.01 4.37
CA THR A 57 2.02 -2.93 2.90
C THR A 57 1.01 -1.86 2.48
N PHE A 58 -0.18 -1.82 3.07
CA PHE A 58 -1.18 -0.80 2.73
C PHE A 58 -0.71 0.60 3.14
N SER A 59 -0.04 0.75 4.28
CA SER A 59 0.55 2.04 4.67
C SER A 59 1.57 2.53 3.64
N MET A 60 2.38 1.65 3.04
CA MET A 60 3.31 2.05 1.98
C MET A 60 2.58 2.50 0.70
N TYR A 61 1.50 1.80 0.32
CA TYR A 61 0.66 2.21 -0.81
C TYR A 61 -0.01 3.56 -0.57
N GLU A 62 -0.61 3.77 0.61
CA GLU A 62 -1.24 5.03 1.02
C GLU A 62 -0.23 6.20 1.01
N GLN A 63 1.00 5.97 1.49
CA GLN A 63 2.09 6.95 1.40
C GLN A 63 2.48 7.25 -0.05
N GLY A 64 2.51 6.24 -0.92
CA GLY A 64 2.78 6.41 -2.35
C GLY A 64 1.72 7.28 -3.04
N ILE A 65 0.44 7.02 -2.76
CA ILE A 65 -0.69 7.82 -3.27
C ILE A 65 -0.56 9.27 -2.79
N ALA A 66 -0.30 9.48 -1.50
CA ALA A 66 -0.13 10.83 -0.93
C ALA A 66 1.06 11.58 -1.54
N ALA A 67 2.18 10.89 -1.79
CA ALA A 67 3.35 11.46 -2.46
C ALA A 67 3.02 11.85 -3.91
N GLN A 68 2.25 11.03 -4.63
CA GLN A 68 1.78 11.34 -5.98
C GLN A 68 0.88 12.58 -5.99
N GLU A 69 -0.08 12.68 -5.07
CA GLU A 69 -0.94 13.86 -4.91
C GLU A 69 -0.12 15.13 -4.67
N SER A 70 0.85 15.07 -3.76
CA SER A 70 1.75 16.18 -3.45
C SER A 70 2.57 16.60 -4.67
N ASN A 71 3.18 15.64 -5.37
CA ASN A 71 4.00 15.91 -6.56
C ASN A 71 3.19 16.53 -7.69
N ILE A 72 1.94 16.09 -7.90
CA ILE A 72 1.03 16.65 -8.90
C ILE A 72 0.68 18.10 -8.54
N ALA A 73 0.36 18.37 -7.27
CA ALA A 73 0.06 19.71 -6.81
C ALA A 73 1.26 20.67 -6.98
N GLU A 74 2.47 20.22 -6.65
CA GLU A 74 3.69 21.00 -6.82
C GLU A 74 3.99 21.26 -8.30
N ALA A 75 3.90 20.24 -9.16
CA ALA A 75 4.09 20.40 -10.59
C ALA A 75 3.10 21.41 -11.20
N ARG A 76 1.81 21.35 -10.82
CA ARG A 76 0.80 22.33 -11.26
C ARG A 76 1.19 23.75 -10.88
N LYS A 77 1.64 23.96 -9.64
CA LYS A 77 2.09 25.27 -9.17
C LYS A 77 3.27 25.78 -10.00
N GLN A 78 4.27 24.94 -10.25
CA GLN A 78 5.45 25.30 -11.06
C GLN A 78 5.06 25.64 -12.50
N PHE A 79 4.15 24.87 -13.11
CA PHE A 79 3.66 25.15 -14.46
C PHE A 79 2.86 26.45 -14.54
N GLN A 80 1.99 26.74 -13.58
CA GLN A 80 1.24 28.00 -13.51
C GLN A 80 2.18 29.21 -13.37
N GLU A 81 3.21 29.10 -12.53
CA GLU A 81 4.21 30.16 -12.37
C GLU A 81 5.02 30.37 -13.66
N LEU A 82 5.48 29.29 -14.29
CA LEU A 82 6.19 29.34 -15.56
C LEU A 82 5.33 29.98 -16.65
N GLU A 83 4.08 29.55 -16.76
CA GLU A 83 3.12 30.09 -17.73
C GLU A 83 2.88 31.58 -17.50
N SER A 84 2.64 32.01 -16.26
CA SER A 84 2.43 33.43 -15.93
C SER A 84 3.65 34.26 -16.36
N ASN A 85 4.85 33.78 -16.04
CA ASN A 85 6.11 34.43 -16.41
C ASN A 85 6.30 34.52 -17.93
N LEU A 86 6.02 33.44 -18.67
CA LEU A 86 6.12 33.41 -20.12
C LEU A 86 5.08 34.32 -20.77
N THR A 87 3.83 34.29 -20.28
CA THR A 87 2.74 35.15 -20.76
C THR A 87 3.09 36.62 -20.56
N GLN A 88 3.64 36.99 -19.40
CA GLN A 88 4.09 38.35 -19.13
C GLN A 88 5.22 38.78 -20.09
N LYS A 89 6.25 37.96 -20.25
CA LYS A 89 7.38 38.25 -21.17
C LYS A 89 6.90 38.40 -22.61
N TRP A 90 6.05 37.49 -23.07
CA TRP A 90 5.46 37.53 -24.40
C TRP A 90 4.65 38.80 -24.63
N ASN A 91 3.77 39.15 -23.68
CA ASN A 91 2.96 40.36 -23.79
C ASN A 91 3.84 41.62 -23.82
N ASN A 92 4.89 41.69 -22.99
CA ASN A 92 5.83 42.81 -23.02
C ASN A 92 6.52 42.93 -24.39
N GLN A 93 7.04 41.84 -24.94
CA GLN A 93 7.69 41.84 -26.26
C GLN A 93 6.71 42.21 -27.37
N LYS A 94 5.48 41.67 -27.33
CA LYS A 94 4.41 42.00 -28.28
C LYS A 94 4.11 43.50 -28.25
N GLN A 95 3.97 44.09 -27.06
CA GLN A 95 3.69 45.53 -26.94
C GLN A 95 4.86 46.39 -27.42
N GLN A 96 6.11 46.00 -27.12
CA GLN A 96 7.30 46.70 -27.63
C GLN A 96 7.37 46.67 -29.16
N PHE A 97 7.20 45.49 -29.76
CA PHE A 97 7.17 45.34 -31.22
C PHE A 97 6.05 46.17 -31.84
N LYS A 98 4.85 46.11 -31.26
CA LYS A 98 3.70 46.90 -31.72
C LYS A 98 4.01 48.39 -31.71
N SER A 99 4.58 48.92 -30.61
CA SER A 99 4.96 50.33 -30.52
C SER A 99 5.91 50.73 -31.63
N MET A 100 6.99 49.97 -31.82
CA MET A 100 8.01 50.25 -32.83
C MET A 100 7.46 50.16 -34.25
N ALA A 101 6.63 49.15 -34.54
CA ALA A 101 6.03 48.97 -35.85
C ALA A 101 5.00 50.07 -36.17
N MET A 102 4.28 50.57 -35.17
CA MET A 102 3.36 51.72 -35.33
C MET A 102 4.14 53.01 -35.60
N GLU A 103 5.21 53.29 -34.86
CA GLU A 103 6.08 54.46 -35.09
C GLU A 103 6.67 54.45 -36.52
N LEU A 104 7.20 53.30 -36.96
CA LEU A 104 7.74 53.14 -38.32
C LEU A 104 6.66 53.29 -39.39
N SER A 105 5.47 52.73 -39.17
CA SER A 105 4.35 52.85 -40.10
C SER A 105 3.89 54.31 -40.20
N GLU A 106 3.78 55.03 -39.09
CA GLU A 106 3.42 56.44 -39.11
C GLU A 106 4.45 57.31 -39.86
N ALA A 107 5.74 56.98 -39.73
CA ALA A 107 6.80 57.74 -40.38
C ALA A 107 6.97 57.43 -41.88
N TYR A 108 6.78 56.18 -42.30
CA TYR A 108 7.20 55.72 -43.63
C TYR A 108 6.11 55.01 -44.46
N TRP A 109 5.04 54.51 -43.83
CA TRP A 109 3.97 53.78 -44.52
C TRP A 109 2.64 53.89 -43.75
N PRO A 110 1.90 55.00 -43.89
CA PRO A 110 0.70 55.24 -43.08
C PRO A 110 -0.42 54.21 -43.30
N GLU A 111 -0.54 53.65 -44.51
CA GLU A 111 -1.57 52.68 -44.86
C GLU A 111 -1.41 51.31 -44.16
N SER A 112 -0.21 50.96 -43.68
CA SER A 112 0.06 49.67 -43.02
C SER A 112 -0.46 49.65 -41.59
N LYS A 113 -0.63 50.83 -40.97
CA LYS A 113 -1.22 50.98 -39.64
C LYS A 113 -2.59 50.30 -39.53
N GLN A 114 -3.49 50.59 -40.47
CA GLN A 114 -4.83 49.98 -40.48
C GLN A 114 -4.79 48.47 -40.76
N LEU A 115 -3.83 47.99 -41.55
CA LEU A 115 -3.66 46.56 -41.82
C LEU A 115 -3.14 45.83 -40.58
N MET A 116 -2.20 46.41 -39.84
CA MET A 116 -1.70 45.89 -38.58
C MET A 116 -2.80 45.81 -37.51
N GLU A 117 -3.60 46.87 -37.35
CA GLU A 117 -4.72 46.89 -36.40
C GLU A 117 -5.78 45.82 -36.73
N LYS A 118 -6.13 45.66 -38.01
CA LYS A 118 -7.06 44.61 -38.45
C LYS A 118 -6.51 43.21 -38.23
N ALA A 119 -5.23 42.98 -38.53
CA ALA A 119 -4.58 41.71 -38.31
C ALA A 119 -4.55 41.35 -36.81
N GLU A 120 -4.15 42.30 -35.95
CA GLU A 120 -4.14 42.09 -34.50
C GLU A 120 -5.52 41.71 -33.97
N LYS A 121 -6.57 42.42 -34.41
CA LYS A 121 -7.94 42.14 -34.02
C LYS A 121 -8.37 40.72 -34.43
N LEU A 122 -8.06 40.30 -35.66
CA LEU A 122 -8.33 38.92 -36.12
C LEU A 122 -7.62 37.87 -35.26
N TYR A 123 -6.36 38.09 -34.89
CA TYR A 123 -5.61 37.18 -34.01
C TYR A 123 -6.20 37.13 -32.60
N GLN A 124 -6.57 38.29 -32.03
CA GLN A 124 -7.19 38.37 -30.70
C GLN A 124 -8.56 37.71 -30.65
N ASP A 125 -9.42 38.01 -31.62
CA ASP A 125 -10.83 37.58 -31.58
C ASP A 125 -10.97 36.08 -31.87
N ASN A 126 -10.14 35.53 -32.78
CA ASN A 126 -10.29 34.14 -33.21
C ASN A 126 -9.26 33.19 -32.59
N ILE A 127 -7.97 33.49 -32.73
CA ILE A 127 -6.92 32.53 -32.39
C ILE A 127 -6.75 32.44 -30.87
N ASN A 128 -6.67 33.58 -30.18
CA ASN A 128 -6.53 33.55 -28.72
C ASN A 128 -7.73 32.88 -28.03
N GLN A 129 -8.95 33.11 -28.54
CA GLN A 129 -10.15 32.54 -27.93
C GLN A 129 -10.21 31.01 -28.10
N VAL A 130 -9.87 30.50 -29.29
CA VAL A 130 -9.80 29.05 -29.55
C VAL A 130 -8.69 28.39 -28.72
N VAL A 131 -7.52 29.03 -28.65
CA VAL A 131 -6.40 28.53 -27.85
C VAL A 131 -6.75 28.48 -26.37
N SER A 132 -7.36 29.52 -25.80
CA SER A 132 -7.78 29.56 -24.39
C SER A 132 -8.78 28.44 -24.07
N LYS A 133 -9.83 28.29 -24.88
CA LYS A 133 -10.86 27.26 -24.66
C LYS A 133 -10.31 25.84 -24.78
N ASN A 134 -9.49 25.58 -25.79
CA ASN A 134 -8.86 24.26 -25.95
C ASN A 134 -7.94 23.93 -24.78
N ARG A 135 -7.21 24.93 -24.29
CA ARG A 135 -6.36 24.79 -23.13
C ARG A 135 -7.15 24.47 -21.86
N GLU A 136 -8.16 25.28 -21.53
CA GLU A 136 -9.02 25.06 -20.36
C GLU A 136 -9.66 23.67 -20.39
N MET A 137 -10.12 23.25 -21.57
CA MET A 137 -10.67 21.91 -21.77
C MET A 137 -9.62 20.82 -21.50
N LEU A 138 -8.40 20.95 -22.05
CA LEU A 138 -7.32 19.99 -21.85
C LEU A 138 -6.90 19.90 -20.38
N GLU A 139 -6.69 21.04 -19.72
CA GLU A 139 -6.37 21.11 -18.29
C GLU A 139 -7.46 20.42 -17.46
N SER A 140 -8.74 20.74 -17.71
CA SER A 140 -9.85 20.11 -16.98
C SER A 140 -9.96 18.60 -17.23
N ASN A 141 -9.60 18.11 -18.42
CA ASN A 141 -9.64 16.70 -18.76
C ASN A 141 -8.52 15.92 -18.08
N ILE A 142 -7.30 16.50 -18.06
CA ILE A 142 -6.16 15.94 -17.34
C ILE A 142 -6.48 15.87 -15.85
N ASP A 143 -7.02 16.95 -15.30
CA ASP A 143 -7.39 17.06 -13.88
C ASP A 143 -8.40 15.99 -13.48
N ARG A 144 -9.49 15.87 -14.23
CA ARG A 144 -10.51 14.84 -13.99
C ARG A 144 -9.96 13.43 -14.16
N SER A 145 -9.08 13.19 -15.13
CA SER A 145 -8.47 11.88 -15.35
C SER A 145 -7.56 11.47 -14.19
N ILE A 146 -6.79 12.42 -13.65
CA ILE A 146 -5.92 12.20 -12.48
C ILE A 146 -6.78 11.91 -11.25
N GLU A 147 -7.78 12.76 -10.98
CA GLU A 147 -8.68 12.60 -9.84
C GLU A 147 -9.41 11.26 -9.89
N SER A 148 -9.95 10.88 -11.05
CA SER A 148 -10.62 9.60 -11.23
C SER A 148 -9.69 8.42 -10.96
N THR A 149 -8.44 8.46 -11.46
CA THR A 149 -7.47 7.38 -11.26
C THR A 149 -7.13 7.24 -9.77
N LEU A 150 -6.83 8.36 -9.10
CA LEU A 150 -6.50 8.36 -7.67
C LEU A 150 -7.66 7.88 -6.80
N ASN A 151 -8.90 8.25 -7.13
CA ASN A 151 -10.08 7.77 -6.41
C ASN A 151 -10.27 6.26 -6.59
N ILE A 152 -10.10 5.74 -7.81
CA ILE A 152 -10.13 4.30 -8.07
C ILE A 152 -9.06 3.58 -7.25
N GLU A 153 -7.81 4.08 -7.23
CA GLU A 153 -6.73 3.46 -6.46
C GLU A 153 -7.05 3.42 -4.95
N LYS A 154 -7.58 4.52 -4.39
CA LYS A 154 -8.00 4.58 -2.98
C LYS A 154 -9.12 3.59 -2.65
N GLU A 155 -10.13 3.49 -3.52
CA GLU A 155 -11.22 2.53 -3.36
C GLU A 155 -10.71 1.08 -3.41
N TRP A 156 -9.85 0.77 -4.38
CA TRP A 156 -9.25 -0.56 -4.51
C TRP A 156 -8.41 -0.95 -3.29
N VAL A 157 -7.56 -0.03 -2.81
CA VAL A 157 -6.77 -0.24 -1.59
C VAL A 157 -7.68 -0.51 -0.39
N SER A 158 -8.75 0.26 -0.24
CA SER A 158 -9.72 0.11 0.85
C SER A 158 -10.44 -1.25 0.79
N GLN A 159 -10.93 -1.65 -0.39
CA GLN A 159 -11.61 -2.93 -0.59
C GLN A 159 -10.67 -4.13 -0.35
N LEU A 160 -9.41 -4.04 -0.81
CA LEU A 160 -8.42 -5.10 -0.56
C LEU A 160 -8.15 -5.26 0.95
N ARG A 161 -8.09 -4.16 1.69
CA ARG A 161 -7.89 -4.18 3.14
C ARG A 161 -9.09 -4.79 3.88
N GLU A 162 -10.30 -4.44 3.46
CA GLU A 162 -11.52 -5.03 3.99
C GLU A 162 -11.59 -6.53 3.71
N ASN A 163 -11.33 -6.94 2.47
CA ASN A 163 -11.32 -8.35 2.06
C ASN A 163 -10.30 -9.18 2.86
N TYR A 164 -9.11 -8.62 3.11
CA TYR A 164 -8.12 -9.31 3.94
C TYR A 164 -8.59 -9.47 5.39
N THR A 165 -9.15 -8.41 5.97
CA THR A 165 -9.69 -8.42 7.34
C THR A 165 -10.81 -9.47 7.46
N HIS A 166 -11.73 -9.49 6.50
CA HIS A 166 -12.81 -10.48 6.45
C HIS A 166 -12.28 -11.92 6.27
N GLY A 167 -11.28 -12.11 5.41
CA GLY A 167 -10.63 -13.41 5.20
C GLY A 167 -9.95 -13.93 6.47
N ALA A 168 -9.24 -13.06 7.20
CA ALA A 168 -8.62 -13.40 8.48
C ALA A 168 -9.65 -13.80 9.54
N GLU A 169 -10.77 -13.07 9.63
CA GLU A 169 -11.87 -13.41 10.55
C GLU A 169 -12.51 -14.76 10.19
N LYS A 170 -12.73 -15.02 8.90
CA LYS A 170 -13.26 -16.31 8.43
C LYS A 170 -12.33 -17.48 8.75
N LEU A 171 -11.02 -17.29 8.54
CA LEU A 171 -10.00 -18.28 8.91
C LEU A 171 -10.02 -18.56 10.42
N ARG A 172 -10.14 -17.53 11.26
CA ARG A 172 -10.24 -17.69 12.71
C ARG A 172 -11.45 -18.54 13.10
N LYS A 173 -12.63 -18.24 12.54
CA LYS A 173 -13.87 -19.01 12.79
C LYS A 173 -13.76 -20.47 12.36
N GLN A 174 -13.15 -20.74 11.21
CA GLN A 174 -12.91 -22.11 10.73
C GLN A 174 -11.98 -22.87 11.67
N PHE A 175 -10.90 -22.22 12.11
CA PHE A 175 -9.96 -22.80 13.07
C PHE A 175 -10.64 -23.11 14.42
N ASP A 176 -11.43 -22.19 14.97
CA ASP A 176 -12.16 -22.41 16.23
C ASP A 176 -13.13 -23.59 16.13
N THR A 177 -13.78 -23.75 14.97
CA THR A 177 -14.66 -24.89 14.70
C THR A 177 -13.88 -26.21 14.70
N LEU A 178 -12.73 -26.26 14.02
CA LEU A 178 -11.86 -27.44 13.98
C LEU A 178 -11.33 -27.79 15.38
N MET A 179 -10.89 -26.80 16.15
CA MET A 179 -10.41 -27.01 17.52
C MET A 179 -11.52 -27.53 18.44
N SER A 180 -12.75 -27.05 18.28
CA SER A 180 -13.92 -27.56 19.02
C SER A 180 -14.22 -29.02 18.66
N GLN A 181 -14.16 -29.37 17.37
CA GLN A 181 -14.36 -30.75 16.91
C GLN A 181 -13.27 -31.69 17.44
N ALA A 182 -12.00 -31.29 17.34
CA ALA A 182 -10.86 -32.06 17.85
C ALA A 182 -10.99 -32.31 19.36
N ALA A 183 -11.40 -31.30 20.14
CA ALA A 183 -11.64 -31.46 21.57
C ALA A 183 -12.77 -32.47 21.88
N LYS A 184 -13.87 -32.44 21.10
CA LYS A 184 -14.98 -33.40 21.24
C LYS A 184 -14.55 -34.83 20.89
N GLU A 185 -13.69 -35.02 19.90
CA GLU A 185 -13.18 -36.34 19.53
C GLU A 185 -12.18 -36.88 20.57
N ALA A 186 -11.31 -36.02 21.10
CA ALA A 186 -10.38 -36.39 22.16
C ALA A 186 -11.11 -36.82 23.45
N ALA A 187 -12.26 -36.21 23.76
CA ALA A 187 -13.09 -36.57 24.91
C ALA A 187 -13.89 -37.88 24.75
N LYS A 188 -14.00 -38.42 23.52
CA LYS A 188 -14.69 -39.70 23.24
C LYS A 188 -13.77 -40.92 23.28
N LYS A 189 -12.44 -40.73 23.36
CA LYS A 189 -11.41 -41.77 23.36
C LYS A 189 -10.76 -41.91 24.73
#